data_AF-A0A816AS04-F1
#
_entry.id   AF-A0A816AS04-F1
#
_cell.length_a   1.000
_cell.length_b   1.000
_cell.length_c   1.000
_cell.angle_alpha   90.00
_cell.angle_beta   90.00
_cell.angle_gamma   90.00
#
_symmetry.space_group_name_H-M   'P 1'
#
loop_
_entity.id
_entity.type
_entity.pdbx_description
1 polymer ?
#
loop_
_entity_poly.entity_id
_entity_poly.type
_entity_poly.pdbx_seq_one_letter_code
_entity_poly.pdbx_strand_id
1 'polypeptide(L)'
;MKLSEAEWNRVEPSEAAAGSTVPGDLHAENFGSYLDCNGILNFDVNDFDEGYCGPFTWDIKRLLASLNLVAYTKGFSDEEIVTILTTCAEEYLKQVYEFCKKSKDQFALTLKNTSGKIKLLLNETRVKSHVAHLDTMTCIENYDRRFIRSKYTKDVDEELRAKIMDAFKMYLKSIPESKKQTDHHEPVSYNIKDIVARSSPGIGSAGKVSYSILVEGRSETLENDIVLYMKPAQRSAVSYVVRNPDLEKLFEHDGLRTVLCSYAMQASTPKWLGYTTLGKVPCLVDEVTAHSTDLDWDDINDIKDVIEVVRYMGKAT
;
A
#
# COMPACT_ATOMS: atom_id res chain seq x y z
N MET A 1 -24.92 5.53 -21.26
CA MET A 1 -25.94 4.46 -21.33
C MET A 1 -26.15 3.96 -19.90
N LYS A 2 -27.29 4.27 -19.25
CA LYS A 2 -27.54 3.86 -17.85
C LYS A 2 -27.94 2.38 -17.83
N LEU A 3 -27.07 1.52 -17.32
CA LEU A 3 -27.44 0.13 -17.00
C LEU A 3 -28.35 0.15 -15.76
N SER A 4 -29.47 -0.57 -15.83
CA SER A 4 -30.40 -0.74 -14.72
C SER A 4 -29.77 -1.55 -13.57
N GLU A 5 -30.30 -1.40 -12.36
CA GLU A 5 -29.87 -2.15 -11.17
C GLU A 5 -29.95 -3.68 -11.36
N ALA A 6 -30.92 -4.14 -12.17
CA ALA A 6 -31.06 -5.54 -12.56
C ALA A 6 -29.99 -6.02 -13.57
N GLU A 7 -29.39 -5.12 -14.35
CA GLU A 7 -28.29 -5.44 -15.27
C GLU A 7 -26.95 -5.45 -14.52
N TRP A 8 -26.76 -4.55 -13.54
CA TRP A 8 -25.60 -4.56 -12.64
C TRP A 8 -25.45 -5.88 -11.85
N ASN A 9 -26.59 -6.43 -11.41
CA ASN A 9 -26.64 -7.68 -10.64
C ASN A 9 -26.51 -8.96 -11.48
N ARG A 10 -26.56 -8.87 -12.81
CA ARG A 10 -26.43 -10.04 -13.72
C ARG A 10 -25.03 -10.26 -14.27
N VAL A 11 -24.11 -9.32 -14.06
CA VAL A 11 -22.70 -9.52 -14.39
C VAL A 11 -22.08 -10.40 -13.30
N GLU A 12 -22.35 -11.70 -13.36
CA GLU A 12 -21.51 -12.68 -12.68
C GLU A 12 -20.12 -12.62 -13.32
N PRO A 13 -19.04 -12.56 -12.52
CA PRO A 13 -17.71 -12.65 -13.09
C PRO A 13 -17.60 -13.96 -13.84
N SER A 14 -17.28 -13.88 -15.14
CA SER A 14 -17.00 -15.07 -15.93
C SER A 14 -15.90 -15.89 -15.26
N GLU A 15 -15.89 -17.22 -15.43
CA GLU A 15 -14.78 -18.07 -14.95
C GLU A 15 -13.41 -17.56 -15.45
N ALA A 16 -13.36 -16.83 -16.58
CA ALA A 16 -12.17 -16.18 -17.10
C ALA A 16 -11.72 -14.93 -16.30
N ALA A 17 -12.63 -14.25 -15.61
CA ALA A 17 -12.32 -13.16 -14.69
C ALA A 17 -11.84 -13.65 -13.31
N ALA A 18 -12.05 -14.94 -12.98
CA ALA A 18 -11.82 -15.49 -11.63
C ALA A 18 -10.34 -15.76 -11.26
N GLY A 19 -9.39 -15.37 -12.12
CA GLY A 19 -7.96 -15.67 -11.94
C GLY A 19 -7.03 -14.47 -11.76
N SER A 20 -7.55 -13.24 -11.72
CA SER A 20 -6.72 -12.04 -11.58
C SER A 20 -6.38 -11.77 -10.11
N THR A 21 -5.19 -11.26 -9.84
CA THR A 21 -4.87 -10.66 -8.54
C THR A 21 -5.55 -9.31 -8.44
N VAL A 22 -6.29 -9.07 -7.35
CA VAL A 22 -7.05 -7.84 -7.11
C VAL A 22 -6.67 -7.25 -5.75
N PRO A 23 -6.60 -5.92 -5.57
CA PRO A 23 -6.35 -5.30 -4.27
C PRO A 23 -7.32 -5.71 -3.16
N GLY A 24 -8.57 -6.02 -3.51
CA GLY A 24 -9.63 -6.48 -2.61
C GLY A 24 -10.36 -5.37 -1.86
N ASP A 25 -9.68 -4.25 -1.61
CA ASP A 25 -10.24 -3.05 -0.99
C ASP A 25 -10.07 -1.78 -1.84
N LEU A 26 -10.20 -1.87 -3.16
CA LEU A 26 -9.96 -0.70 -3.99
C LEU A 26 -11.05 0.38 -3.81
N HIS A 27 -10.67 1.54 -3.29
CA HIS A 27 -11.55 2.70 -3.11
C HIS A 27 -10.81 4.03 -3.31
N ALA A 28 -11.54 5.14 -3.36
CA ALA A 28 -11.02 6.46 -3.71
C ALA A 28 -9.84 6.93 -2.84
N GLU A 29 -9.84 6.59 -1.55
CA GLU A 29 -8.77 6.92 -0.59
C GLU A 29 -7.57 5.95 -0.63
N ASN A 30 -7.65 4.82 -1.36
CA ASN A 30 -6.56 3.83 -1.45
C ASN A 30 -5.55 4.14 -2.56
N PHE A 31 -5.57 5.36 -3.08
CA PHE A 31 -4.60 5.86 -4.05
C PHE A 31 -3.69 6.89 -3.38
N GLY A 32 -2.44 6.89 -3.79
CA GLY A 32 -1.52 7.92 -3.37
C GLY A 32 -0.21 7.83 -4.11
N SER A 33 0.78 8.51 -3.56
CA SER A 33 2.12 8.52 -4.11
C SER A 33 3.11 7.86 -3.17
N TYR A 34 4.10 7.17 -3.73
CA TYR A 34 5.19 6.57 -2.98
C TYR A 34 6.49 6.55 -3.80
N LEU A 35 7.61 6.41 -3.10
CA LEU A 35 8.93 6.18 -3.71
C LEU A 35 9.17 4.68 -3.88
N ASP A 36 9.43 4.23 -5.10
CA ASP A 36 9.75 2.83 -5.37
C ASP A 36 11.20 2.45 -5.02
N CYS A 37 11.54 1.17 -5.16
CA CYS A 37 12.89 0.67 -4.91
C CYS A 37 13.97 1.21 -5.85
N ASN A 38 13.59 1.85 -6.97
CA ASN A 38 14.50 2.49 -7.93
C ASN A 38 14.66 3.99 -7.68
N GLY A 39 14.01 4.53 -6.64
CA GLY A 39 14.03 5.96 -6.33
C GLY A 39 13.15 6.80 -7.27
N ILE A 40 12.13 6.21 -7.88
CA ILE A 40 11.16 6.88 -8.74
C ILE A 40 9.86 7.08 -7.95
N LEU A 41 9.34 8.31 -7.96
CA LEU A 41 8.04 8.63 -7.39
C LEU A 41 6.93 8.20 -8.34
N ASN A 42 6.04 7.37 -7.82
CA ASN A 42 4.90 6.81 -8.54
C ASN A 42 3.59 7.20 -7.86
N PHE A 43 2.52 7.32 -8.65
CA PHE A 43 1.14 7.35 -8.18
C PHE A 43 0.48 6.01 -8.50
N ASP A 44 -0.03 5.33 -7.50
CA ASP A 44 -0.64 4.01 -7.64
C ASP A 44 -1.56 3.69 -6.44
N VAL A 45 -2.09 2.46 -6.41
CA VAL A 45 -2.77 1.87 -5.25
C VAL A 45 -1.76 1.60 -4.11
N ASN A 46 -2.14 1.97 -2.89
CA ASN A 46 -1.27 1.97 -1.71
C ASN A 46 -1.51 0.80 -0.72
N ASP A 47 -2.71 0.21 -0.68
CA ASP A 47 -3.06 -0.83 0.30
C ASP A 47 -3.46 -2.16 -0.37
N PHE A 48 -2.86 -3.25 0.09
CA PHE A 48 -3.07 -4.61 -0.40
C PHE A 48 -3.30 -5.62 0.72
N ASP A 49 -3.62 -5.16 1.93
CA ASP A 49 -3.97 -6.04 3.06
C ASP A 49 -5.10 -7.01 2.68
N GLU A 50 -6.02 -6.57 1.82
CA GLU A 50 -7.15 -7.37 1.31
C GLU A 50 -6.85 -8.13 0.00
N GLY A 51 -5.62 -8.03 -0.51
CA GLY A 51 -5.23 -8.54 -1.83
C GLY A 51 -5.47 -10.04 -2.03
N TYR A 52 -6.17 -10.42 -3.08
CA TYR A 52 -6.47 -11.84 -3.32
C TYR A 52 -6.63 -12.15 -4.80
N CYS A 53 -6.67 -13.43 -5.15
CA CYS A 53 -7.06 -13.83 -6.49
C CYS A 53 -8.59 -13.88 -6.57
N GLY A 54 -9.16 -13.09 -7.47
CA GLY A 54 -10.59 -12.93 -7.60
C GLY A 54 -10.99 -12.16 -8.85
N PRO A 55 -12.30 -11.90 -9.01
CA PRO A 55 -12.79 -11.18 -10.17
C PRO A 55 -12.41 -9.70 -10.12
N PHE A 56 -11.75 -9.20 -11.16
CA PHE A 56 -11.39 -7.77 -11.28
C PHE A 56 -12.59 -6.83 -11.12
N THR A 57 -13.80 -7.31 -11.45
CA THR A 57 -15.04 -6.56 -11.28
C THR A 57 -15.37 -6.24 -9.82
N TRP A 58 -14.81 -6.98 -8.87
CA TRP A 58 -14.90 -6.70 -7.43
C TRP A 58 -14.37 -5.29 -7.13
N ASP A 59 -13.12 -5.02 -7.52
CA ASP A 59 -12.47 -3.76 -7.20
C ASP A 59 -12.96 -2.61 -8.08
N ILE A 60 -13.27 -2.86 -9.35
CA ILE A 60 -13.89 -1.82 -10.19
C ILE A 60 -15.24 -1.37 -9.62
N LYS A 61 -16.07 -2.31 -9.15
CA LYS A 61 -17.36 -1.97 -8.50
C LYS A 61 -17.15 -1.17 -7.23
N ARG A 62 -16.21 -1.57 -6.37
CA ARG A 62 -15.88 -0.86 -5.12
C ARG A 62 -15.35 0.54 -5.38
N LEU A 63 -14.43 0.68 -6.34
CA LEU A 63 -13.87 1.97 -6.72
C LEU A 63 -14.96 2.92 -7.20
N LEU A 64 -15.79 2.49 -8.16
CA LEU A 64 -16.88 3.32 -8.70
C LEU A 64 -17.92 3.65 -7.63
N ALA A 65 -18.25 2.72 -6.73
CA ALA A 65 -19.13 2.99 -5.61
C ALA A 65 -18.55 4.04 -4.64
N SER A 66 -17.26 3.95 -4.33
CA SER A 66 -16.59 4.94 -3.46
C SER A 66 -16.51 6.32 -4.12
N LEU A 67 -16.21 6.39 -5.43
CA LEU A 67 -16.21 7.64 -6.20
C LEU A 67 -17.60 8.27 -6.27
N ASN A 68 -18.66 7.45 -6.36
CA ASN A 68 -20.04 7.92 -6.28
C ASN A 68 -20.31 8.61 -4.94
N LEU A 69 -19.88 8.00 -3.83
CA LEU A 69 -20.04 8.57 -2.48
C LEU A 69 -19.24 9.86 -2.31
N VAL A 70 -17.98 9.89 -2.76
CA VAL A 70 -17.14 11.10 -2.72
C VAL A 70 -17.79 12.22 -3.53
N ALA A 71 -18.22 11.94 -4.76
CA ALA A 71 -18.81 12.94 -5.63
C ALA A 71 -20.18 13.44 -5.12
N TYR A 72 -21.01 12.54 -4.57
CA TYR A 72 -22.26 12.89 -3.92
C TYR A 72 -22.05 13.79 -2.71
N THR A 73 -21.08 13.46 -1.85
CA THR A 73 -20.75 14.25 -0.65
C THR A 73 -20.25 15.64 -1.00
N LYS A 74 -19.57 15.80 -2.14
CA LYS A 74 -19.11 17.08 -2.68
C LYS A 74 -20.20 17.90 -3.37
N GLY A 75 -21.42 17.36 -3.53
CA GLY A 75 -22.56 18.07 -4.07
C GLY A 75 -22.61 18.17 -5.60
N PHE A 76 -21.90 17.28 -6.32
CA PHE A 76 -22.02 17.19 -7.77
C PHE A 76 -23.40 16.67 -8.19
N SER A 77 -23.89 17.11 -9.35
CA SER A 77 -25.16 16.65 -9.94
C SER A 77 -25.07 15.20 -10.45
N ASP A 78 -26.21 14.55 -10.63
CA ASP A 78 -26.28 13.17 -11.15
C ASP A 78 -25.58 13.03 -12.51
N GLU A 79 -25.70 14.01 -13.40
CA GLU A 79 -25.04 14.03 -14.70
C GLU A 79 -23.50 14.10 -14.56
N GLU A 80 -23.02 14.90 -13.63
CA GLU A 80 -21.59 15.06 -13.34
C GLU A 80 -21.02 13.79 -12.73
N ILE A 81 -21.73 13.19 -11.76
CA ILE A 81 -21.35 11.90 -11.16
C ILE A 81 -21.26 10.81 -12.23
N VAL A 82 -22.25 10.69 -13.12
CA VAL A 82 -22.20 9.73 -14.23
C VAL A 82 -20.98 9.97 -15.12
N THR A 83 -20.63 11.22 -15.37
CA THR A 83 -19.44 11.59 -16.16
C THR A 83 -18.14 11.18 -15.47
N ILE A 84 -18.02 11.41 -14.16
CA ILE A 84 -16.86 11.02 -13.34
C ILE A 84 -16.68 9.49 -13.38
N LEU A 85 -17.74 8.74 -13.09
CA LEU A 85 -17.70 7.27 -13.04
C LEU A 85 -17.40 6.65 -14.40
N THR A 86 -18.04 7.17 -15.46
CA THR A 86 -17.80 6.70 -16.83
C THR A 86 -16.36 6.98 -17.26
N THR A 87 -15.82 8.16 -16.93
CA THR A 87 -14.43 8.51 -17.24
C THR A 87 -13.45 7.54 -16.59
N CYS A 88 -13.65 7.23 -15.30
CA CYS A 88 -12.79 6.28 -14.58
C CYS A 88 -12.81 4.89 -15.25
N ALA A 89 -14.01 4.36 -15.51
CA ALA A 89 -14.18 3.05 -16.13
C ALA A 89 -13.62 2.99 -17.56
N GLU A 90 -13.79 4.06 -18.35
CA GLU A 90 -13.23 4.14 -19.70
C GLU A 90 -11.70 4.16 -19.70
N GLU A 91 -11.07 4.92 -18.80
CA GLU A 91 -9.61 4.96 -18.72
C GLU A 91 -9.02 3.62 -18.26
N TYR A 92 -9.69 2.92 -17.34
CA TYR A 92 -9.35 1.54 -16.99
C TYR A 92 -9.38 0.61 -18.21
N LEU A 93 -10.50 0.60 -18.95
CA LEU A 93 -10.64 -0.26 -20.12
C LEU A 93 -9.62 0.08 -21.22
N LYS A 94 -9.33 1.37 -21.43
CA LYS A 94 -8.27 1.80 -22.36
C LYS A 94 -6.91 1.27 -21.92
N GLN A 95 -6.60 1.33 -20.64
CA GLN A 95 -5.32 0.86 -20.11
C GLN A 95 -5.18 -0.66 -20.26
N VAL A 96 -6.21 -1.43 -19.90
CA VAL A 96 -6.24 -2.90 -20.12
C VAL A 96 -6.02 -3.23 -21.59
N TYR A 97 -6.69 -2.51 -22.49
CA TYR A 97 -6.54 -2.71 -23.93
C TYR A 97 -5.12 -2.41 -24.43
N GLU A 98 -4.46 -1.38 -23.90
CA GLU A 98 -3.06 -1.09 -24.20
C GLU A 98 -2.13 -2.20 -23.70
N PHE A 99 -2.35 -2.75 -22.50
CA PHE A 99 -1.57 -3.88 -21.99
C PHE A 99 -1.73 -5.14 -22.84
N CYS A 100 -2.94 -5.42 -23.33
CA CYS A 100 -3.17 -6.55 -24.25
C CYS A 100 -2.40 -6.38 -25.58
N LYS A 101 -2.15 -5.14 -26.01
CA LYS A 101 -1.39 -4.85 -27.24
C LYS A 101 0.11 -4.83 -27.02
N LYS A 102 0.58 -4.24 -25.92
CA LYS A 102 2.00 -4.01 -25.61
C LYS A 102 2.38 -4.90 -24.44
N SER A 103 2.81 -6.12 -24.75
CA SER A 103 3.07 -7.18 -23.77
C SER A 103 4.27 -6.97 -22.82
N LYS A 104 4.98 -5.84 -22.84
CA LYS A 104 6.31 -5.73 -22.19
C LYS A 104 6.68 -4.42 -21.49
N ASP A 105 5.86 -3.36 -21.52
CA ASP A 105 6.24 -2.12 -20.86
C ASP A 105 5.68 -2.10 -19.42
N GLN A 106 6.58 -1.94 -18.44
CA GLN A 106 6.19 -1.57 -17.09
C GLN A 106 5.52 -0.18 -17.16
N PHE A 107 4.25 -0.13 -16.78
CA PHE A 107 3.50 1.12 -16.71
C PHE A 107 3.62 1.70 -15.30
N ALA A 108 3.93 2.99 -15.22
CA ALA A 108 3.96 3.72 -13.97
C ALA A 108 3.55 5.18 -14.21
N LEU A 109 2.77 5.74 -13.29
CA LEU A 109 2.40 7.15 -13.29
C LEU A 109 3.41 7.94 -12.46
N THR A 110 4.26 8.72 -13.13
CA THR A 110 5.40 9.43 -12.55
C THR A 110 5.30 10.94 -12.79
N LEU A 111 6.23 11.71 -12.24
CA LEU A 111 6.36 13.15 -12.53
C LEU A 111 6.48 13.49 -14.03
N LYS A 112 6.89 12.53 -14.88
CA LYS A 112 7.10 12.72 -16.31
C LYS A 112 5.81 12.64 -17.14
N ASN A 113 4.82 11.86 -16.70
CA ASN A 113 3.60 11.58 -17.46
C ASN A 113 2.30 11.94 -16.70
N THR A 114 2.43 12.58 -15.55
CA THR A 114 1.31 13.15 -14.77
C THR A 114 1.23 14.68 -14.93
N SER A 115 0.04 15.23 -14.70
CA SER A 115 -0.24 16.68 -14.66
C SER A 115 -1.14 17.03 -13.48
N GLY A 116 -1.46 18.33 -13.34
CA GLY A 116 -2.40 18.89 -12.36
C GLY A 116 -2.25 18.34 -10.94
N LYS A 117 -3.34 17.84 -10.35
CA LYS A 117 -3.43 17.43 -8.94
C LYS A 117 -2.52 16.25 -8.63
N ILE A 118 -2.41 15.27 -9.53
CA ILE A 118 -1.53 14.12 -9.33
C ILE A 118 -0.05 14.52 -9.40
N LYS A 119 0.31 15.42 -10.32
CA LYS A 119 1.68 15.96 -10.37
C LYS A 119 2.00 16.81 -9.15
N LEU A 120 1.02 17.55 -8.61
CA LEU A 120 1.17 18.31 -7.37
C LEU A 120 1.46 17.37 -6.20
N LEU A 121 0.63 16.34 -6.00
CA LEU A 121 0.80 15.30 -4.99
C LEU A 121 2.19 14.66 -5.06
N LEU A 122 2.66 14.30 -6.27
CA LEU A 122 4.01 13.75 -6.43
C LEU A 122 5.12 14.74 -6.06
N ASN A 123 4.96 16.04 -6.34
CA ASN A 123 5.94 17.05 -5.94
C ASN A 123 5.92 17.31 -4.43
N GLU A 124 4.76 17.25 -3.79
CA GLU A 124 4.62 17.33 -2.33
C GLU A 124 5.36 16.17 -1.65
N THR A 125 5.18 14.95 -2.15
CA THR A 125 5.94 13.76 -1.69
C THR A 125 7.44 13.89 -1.93
N ARG A 126 7.85 14.53 -3.03
CA ARG A 126 9.26 14.74 -3.38
C ARG A 126 10.01 15.62 -2.38
N VAL A 127 9.33 16.61 -1.80
CA VAL A 127 9.96 17.58 -0.89
C VAL A 127 9.92 17.14 0.58
N LYS A 128 9.25 16.02 0.91
CA LYS A 128 9.25 15.47 2.26
C LYS A 128 10.66 15.04 2.66
N SER A 129 11.02 15.31 3.91
CA SER A 129 12.32 14.97 4.48
C SER A 129 12.23 13.70 5.32
N HIS A 130 13.08 12.74 5.01
CA HIS A 130 13.24 11.52 5.79
C HIS A 130 13.58 11.83 7.26
N VAL A 131 14.55 12.71 7.51
CA VAL A 131 14.98 13.09 8.86
C VAL A 131 13.84 13.76 9.62
N ALA A 132 13.15 14.71 8.99
CA ALA A 132 12.02 15.38 9.62
C ALA A 132 10.91 14.40 9.97
N HIS A 133 10.69 13.37 9.15
CA HIS A 133 9.73 12.31 9.43
C HIS A 133 10.16 11.44 10.61
N LEU A 134 11.43 11.00 10.66
CA LEU A 134 11.98 10.28 11.82
C LEU A 134 11.80 11.07 13.11
N ASP A 135 12.03 12.38 13.08
CA ASP A 135 11.93 13.26 14.26
C ASP A 135 10.48 13.39 14.78
N THR A 136 9.47 13.06 13.97
CA THR A 136 8.07 12.99 14.45
C THR A 136 7.80 11.81 15.37
N MET A 137 8.62 10.76 15.30
CA MET A 137 8.40 9.49 15.99
C MET A 137 9.57 9.04 16.87
N THR A 138 10.72 9.69 16.75
CA THR A 138 11.96 9.37 17.48
C THR A 138 12.60 10.60 18.11
N CYS A 139 13.43 10.37 19.12
CA CYS A 139 14.30 11.35 19.75
C CYS A 139 15.74 10.84 19.75
N ILE A 140 16.70 11.74 19.99
CA ILE A 140 18.11 11.37 20.21
C ILE A 140 18.36 11.32 21.71
N GLU A 141 18.74 10.16 22.22
CA GLU A 141 19.07 9.90 23.62
C GLU A 141 20.40 9.16 23.71
N ASN A 142 21.34 9.68 24.51
CA ASN A 142 22.69 9.11 24.65
C ASN A 142 23.41 8.89 23.30
N TYR A 143 23.30 9.87 22.40
CA TYR A 143 23.89 9.86 21.05
C TYR A 143 23.31 8.80 20.09
N ASP A 144 22.22 8.12 20.46
CA ASP A 144 21.53 7.18 19.59
C ASP A 144 20.05 7.55 19.41
N ARG A 145 19.45 7.10 18.31
CA ARG A 145 18.04 7.35 18.00
C ARG A 145 17.17 6.31 18.71
N ARG A 146 16.09 6.78 19.34
CA ARG A 146 15.11 5.94 20.05
C ARG A 146 13.69 6.41 19.78
N PHE A 147 12.70 5.53 19.89
CA PHE A 147 11.31 5.93 19.72
C PHE A 147 10.83 6.85 20.84
N ILE A 148 9.95 7.79 20.50
CA ILE A 148 9.26 8.62 21.49
C ILE A 148 8.17 7.76 22.16
N ARG A 149 8.27 7.58 23.48
CA ARG A 149 7.26 6.86 24.28
C ARG A 149 6.01 7.73 24.45
N SER A 150 4.84 7.10 24.44
CA SER A 150 3.56 7.79 24.59
C SER A 150 2.47 6.84 25.12
N LYS A 151 1.23 7.32 25.28
CA LYS A 151 0.09 6.44 25.59
C LYS A 151 -0.13 5.33 24.54
N TYR A 152 0.33 5.54 23.31
CA TYR A 152 0.18 4.63 22.17
C TYR A 152 1.48 3.95 21.74
N THR A 153 2.63 4.36 22.30
CA THR A 153 3.96 3.79 22.02
C THR A 153 4.55 3.32 23.34
N LYS A 154 4.64 2.01 23.54
CA LYS A 154 5.10 1.41 24.80
C LYS A 154 6.29 0.52 24.58
N ASP A 155 7.13 0.39 25.59
CA ASP A 155 8.22 -0.58 25.59
C ASP A 155 7.67 -2.01 25.54
N VAL A 156 8.44 -2.89 24.91
CA VAL A 156 8.21 -4.34 24.93
C VAL A 156 9.06 -4.96 26.04
N ASP A 157 8.53 -5.99 26.71
CA ASP A 157 9.34 -6.76 27.66
C ASP A 157 10.42 -7.60 26.93
N GLU A 158 11.39 -8.10 27.70
CA GLU A 158 12.53 -8.85 27.14
C GLU A 158 12.12 -10.14 26.42
N GLU A 159 11.06 -10.81 26.88
CA GLU A 159 10.58 -12.05 26.25
C GLU A 159 10.00 -11.76 24.86
N LEU A 160 9.15 -10.73 24.77
CA LEU A 160 8.57 -10.28 23.51
C LEU A 160 9.63 -9.68 22.58
N ARG A 161 10.59 -8.93 23.12
CA ARG A 161 11.73 -8.40 22.38
C ARG A 161 12.50 -9.53 21.70
N ALA A 162 12.83 -10.60 22.42
CA ALA A 162 13.53 -11.76 21.85
C ALA A 162 12.72 -12.40 20.70
N LYS A 163 11.40 -12.58 20.87
CA LYS A 163 10.52 -13.11 19.81
C LYS A 163 10.49 -12.20 18.58
N ILE A 164 10.45 -10.88 18.76
CA ILE A 164 10.48 -9.90 17.67
C ILE A 164 11.83 -9.96 16.94
N MET A 165 12.95 -10.08 17.66
CA MET A 165 14.27 -10.20 17.04
C MET A 165 14.39 -11.47 16.20
N ASP A 166 13.83 -12.59 16.65
CA ASP A 166 13.82 -13.83 15.86
C ASP A 166 12.90 -13.73 14.64
N ALA A 167 11.71 -13.13 14.79
CA ALA A 167 10.82 -12.83 13.67
C ALA A 167 11.48 -11.88 12.66
N PHE A 168 12.28 -10.92 13.11
CA PHE A 168 13.02 -10.00 12.26
C PHE A 168 14.08 -10.73 11.42
N LYS A 169 14.82 -11.69 12.01
CA LYS A 169 15.77 -12.53 11.25
C LYS A 169 15.07 -13.36 10.17
N MET A 170 13.85 -13.83 10.43
CA MET A 170 13.02 -14.53 9.43
C MET A 170 12.56 -13.57 8.33
N TYR A 171 12.11 -12.37 8.71
CA TYR A 171 11.74 -11.32 7.77
C TYR A 171 12.85 -10.98 6.77
N LEU A 172 14.10 -10.86 7.23
CA LEU A 172 15.24 -10.59 6.34
C LEU A 172 15.45 -11.68 5.27
N LYS A 173 14.96 -12.90 5.50
CA LYS A 173 14.99 -13.97 4.49
C LYS A 173 13.85 -13.84 3.47
N SER A 174 12.78 -13.13 3.80
CA SER A 174 11.61 -12.92 2.93
C SER A 174 11.84 -11.85 1.84
N ILE A 175 12.73 -10.88 2.09
CA ILE A 175 13.06 -9.82 1.13
C ILE A 175 13.89 -10.43 -0.01
N PRO A 176 13.60 -10.13 -1.29
CA PRO A 176 14.41 -10.56 -2.42
C PRO A 176 15.87 -10.10 -2.30
N GLU A 177 16.83 -10.97 -2.66
CA GLU A 177 18.27 -10.66 -2.55
C GLU A 177 18.66 -9.44 -3.41
N SER A 178 18.02 -9.24 -4.56
CA SER A 178 18.21 -8.06 -5.41
C SER A 178 17.81 -6.73 -4.75
N LYS A 179 16.96 -6.78 -3.71
CA LYS A 179 16.55 -5.62 -2.92
C LYS A 179 17.39 -5.45 -1.65
N LYS A 180 18.08 -6.50 -1.21
CA LYS A 180 19.04 -6.41 -0.11
C LYS A 180 20.25 -5.65 -0.60
N GLN A 181 20.64 -4.62 0.14
CA GLN A 181 21.80 -3.84 -0.20
C GLN A 181 23.05 -4.66 0.15
N THR A 182 23.59 -5.40 -0.82
CA THR A 182 24.97 -5.86 -0.80
C THR A 182 25.81 -4.84 -1.56
N ASP A 183 25.88 -3.60 -1.08
CA ASP A 183 26.95 -2.73 -1.54
C ASP A 183 28.26 -3.38 -1.10
N HIS A 184 29.18 -3.55 -2.06
CA HIS A 184 30.35 -4.42 -2.00
C HIS A 184 31.40 -4.09 -0.90
N HIS A 185 31.10 -3.26 0.10
CA HIS A 185 32.10 -2.77 1.05
C HIS A 185 31.74 -2.77 2.54
N GLU A 186 30.52 -3.10 2.98
CA GLU A 186 30.24 -3.38 4.39
C GLU A 186 28.80 -3.92 4.52
N PRO A 187 28.51 -4.85 5.46
CA PRO A 187 27.13 -5.22 5.71
C PRO A 187 26.38 -4.00 6.24
N VAL A 188 25.28 -3.61 5.58
CA VAL A 188 24.26 -2.79 6.23
C VAL A 188 23.96 -3.49 7.55
N SER A 189 24.32 -2.87 8.67
CA SER A 189 24.06 -3.47 9.97
C SER A 189 22.54 -3.46 10.10
N TYR A 190 21.90 -4.62 9.98
CA TYR A 190 20.50 -4.80 10.38
C TYR A 190 20.37 -4.73 11.92
N ASN A 191 21.10 -3.79 12.51
CA ASN A 191 21.26 -3.58 13.92
C ASN A 191 20.02 -2.86 14.43
N ILE A 192 19.30 -3.53 15.32
CA ILE A 192 18.08 -3.00 15.88
C ILE A 192 18.43 -2.08 17.05
N LYS A 193 18.16 -0.79 16.89
CA LYS A 193 18.40 0.25 17.90
C LYS A 193 17.33 0.25 18.99
N ASP A 194 16.06 0.13 18.59
CA ASP A 194 14.92 0.19 19.50
C ASP A 194 13.71 -0.60 18.97
N ILE A 195 12.86 -1.09 19.88
CA ILE A 195 11.61 -1.78 19.53
C ILE A 195 10.51 -1.29 20.47
N VAL A 196 9.37 -0.91 19.90
CA VAL A 196 8.19 -0.48 20.66
C VAL A 196 6.91 -1.13 20.15
N ALA A 197 5.99 -1.41 21.07
CA ALA A 197 4.63 -1.77 20.75
C ALA A 197 3.81 -0.51 20.46
N ARG A 198 3.05 -0.54 19.35
CA ARG A 198 2.18 0.52 18.89
C ARG A 198 0.72 0.05 18.98
N SER A 199 -0.12 0.88 19.59
CA SER A 199 -1.56 0.70 19.62
C SER A 199 -2.21 1.80 18.78
N SER A 200 -2.85 1.45 17.67
CA SER A 200 -3.51 2.44 16.81
C SER A 200 -4.85 2.89 17.41
N PRO A 201 -5.09 4.20 17.58
CA PRO A 201 -6.43 4.73 17.84
C PRO A 201 -7.21 4.76 16.51
N GLY A 202 -8.10 3.78 16.28
CA GLY A 202 -8.91 3.74 15.05
C GLY A 202 -9.78 2.49 14.94
N ILE A 203 -10.86 2.57 14.16
CA ILE A 203 -11.92 1.56 14.02
C ILE A 203 -11.50 0.32 13.19
N GLY A 204 -10.62 0.49 12.20
CA GLY A 204 -10.20 -0.62 11.30
C GLY A 204 -9.16 -1.60 11.90
N SER A 205 -8.40 -1.16 12.89
CA SER A 205 -7.37 -1.97 13.59
C SER A 205 -7.56 -1.97 15.11
N ALA A 206 -8.80 -1.73 15.57
CA ALA A 206 -9.13 -1.65 16.99
C ALA A 206 -8.68 -2.93 17.73
N GLY A 207 -7.71 -2.78 18.63
CA GLY A 207 -7.24 -3.85 19.54
C GLY A 207 -6.06 -4.69 19.07
N LYS A 208 -5.53 -4.48 17.85
CA LYS A 208 -4.32 -5.20 17.39
C LYS A 208 -3.07 -4.37 17.68
N VAL A 209 -2.10 -4.98 18.34
CA VAL A 209 -0.80 -4.38 18.60
C VAL A 209 0.11 -4.62 17.40
N SER A 210 0.66 -3.54 16.84
CA SER A 210 1.75 -3.59 15.88
C SER A 210 3.07 -3.26 16.57
N TYR A 211 4.20 -3.55 15.92
CA TYR A 211 5.52 -3.31 16.47
C TYR A 211 6.31 -2.41 15.54
N SER A 212 6.91 -1.35 16.06
CA SER A 212 7.87 -0.53 15.32
C SER A 212 9.28 -0.95 15.72
N ILE A 213 10.12 -1.20 14.73
CA ILE A 213 11.51 -1.63 14.85
C ILE A 213 12.37 -0.53 14.22
N LEU A 214 13.24 0.09 15.02
CA LEU A 214 14.21 1.06 14.54
C LEU A 214 15.49 0.33 14.18
N VAL A 215 15.89 0.43 12.92
CA VAL A 215 17.06 -0.26 12.37
C VAL A 215 18.09 0.78 11.94
N GLU A 216 19.35 0.49 12.20
CA GLU A 216 20.46 1.29 11.71
C GLU A 216 20.47 1.36 10.18
N GLY A 217 20.74 2.55 9.67
CA GLY A 217 20.79 2.82 8.24
C GLY A 217 22.01 2.24 7.53
N ARG A 218 22.21 2.69 6.29
CA ARG A 218 23.40 2.37 5.47
C ARG A 218 24.73 2.93 6.00
N SER A 219 24.69 3.73 7.06
CA SER A 219 25.86 4.35 7.69
C SER A 219 25.53 4.65 9.15
N GLU A 220 26.56 4.89 9.97
CA GLU A 220 26.43 5.23 11.40
C GLU A 220 25.72 6.59 11.66
N THR A 221 25.35 7.31 10.61
CA THR A 221 24.59 8.56 10.70
C THR A 221 23.13 8.29 11.04
N LEU A 222 22.62 8.92 12.10
CA LEU A 222 21.22 8.79 12.55
C LEU A 222 20.17 9.27 11.53
N GLU A 223 20.59 9.98 10.47
CA GLU A 223 19.71 10.48 9.39
C GLU A 223 19.27 9.39 8.40
N ASN A 224 20.00 8.28 8.36
CA ASN A 224 19.71 7.16 7.46
C ASN A 224 19.01 6.00 8.17
N ASP A 225 18.69 6.13 9.48
CA ASP A 225 17.99 5.11 10.26
C ASP A 225 16.61 4.81 9.68
N ILE A 226 16.19 3.56 9.75
CA ILE A 226 14.98 3.09 9.08
C ILE A 226 13.99 2.64 10.13
N VAL A 227 12.73 3.05 9.98
CA VAL A 227 11.65 2.56 10.83
C VAL A 227 10.88 1.52 10.04
N LEU A 228 10.88 0.29 10.54
CA LEU A 228 10.03 -0.78 10.04
C LEU A 228 8.84 -0.94 10.96
N TYR A 229 7.66 -1.16 10.39
CA TYR A 229 6.49 -1.58 11.14
C TYR A 229 6.19 -3.04 10.83
N MET A 230 5.86 -3.81 11.86
CA MET A 230 5.42 -5.20 11.79
C MET A 230 3.99 -5.27 12.29
N LYS A 231 3.05 -5.58 11.39
CA LYS A 231 1.62 -5.70 11.71
C LYS A 231 1.15 -7.15 11.54
N PRO A 232 0.31 -7.68 12.44
CA PRO A 232 -0.38 -8.94 12.21
C PRO A 232 -1.16 -8.90 10.89
N ALA A 233 -0.90 -9.87 10.01
CA ALA A 233 -1.60 -9.99 8.74
C ALA A 233 -3.04 -10.47 8.98
N GLN A 234 -3.96 -9.97 8.17
CA GLN A 234 -5.38 -10.32 8.26
C GLN A 234 -5.76 -11.28 7.15
N ARG A 235 -6.81 -12.08 7.37
CA ARG A 235 -7.41 -12.85 6.29
C ARG A 235 -8.18 -11.92 5.38
N SER A 236 -7.94 -12.02 4.08
CA SER A 236 -8.67 -11.22 3.09
C SER A 236 -10.18 -11.48 3.16
N ALA A 237 -10.97 -10.41 3.21
CA ALA A 237 -12.41 -10.37 3.04
C ALA A 237 -12.85 -11.05 1.73
N VAL A 238 -12.06 -10.89 0.67
CA VAL A 238 -12.32 -11.51 -0.65
C VAL A 238 -12.32 -13.03 -0.54
N SER A 239 -11.46 -13.62 0.31
CA SER A 239 -11.39 -15.08 0.50
C SER A 239 -12.67 -15.70 1.06
N TYR A 240 -13.53 -14.92 1.72
CA TYR A 240 -14.82 -15.43 2.21
C TYR A 240 -15.85 -15.60 1.10
N VAL A 241 -15.72 -14.82 0.03
CA VAL A 241 -16.63 -14.79 -1.12
C VAL A 241 -16.08 -15.65 -2.27
N VAL A 242 -14.81 -15.47 -2.62
CA VAL A 242 -14.12 -16.26 -3.66
C VAL A 242 -13.47 -17.47 -3.01
N ARG A 243 -14.25 -18.55 -2.86
CA ARG A 243 -13.77 -19.80 -2.27
C ARG A 243 -13.10 -20.68 -3.31
N ASN A 244 -11.77 -20.67 -3.32
CA ASN A 244 -10.96 -21.56 -4.14
C ASN A 244 -9.90 -22.24 -3.26
N PRO A 245 -10.11 -23.52 -2.89
CA PRO A 245 -9.18 -24.26 -2.04
C PRO A 245 -7.77 -24.42 -2.60
N ASP A 246 -7.60 -24.34 -3.92
CA ASP A 246 -6.29 -24.44 -4.54
C ASP A 246 -5.53 -23.12 -4.48
N LEU A 247 -6.22 -21.97 -4.54
CA LEU A 247 -5.64 -20.66 -4.27
C LEU A 247 -5.23 -20.51 -2.80
N GLU A 248 -6.04 -21.00 -1.86
CA GLU A 248 -5.71 -20.96 -0.43
C GLU A 248 -4.43 -21.74 -0.11
N LYS A 249 -4.12 -22.81 -0.86
CA LYS A 249 -2.88 -23.59 -0.69
C LYS A 249 -1.64 -22.87 -1.21
N LEU A 250 -1.78 -21.89 -2.10
CA LEU A 250 -0.65 -21.11 -2.63
C LEU A 250 -0.08 -20.16 -1.57
N PHE A 251 -0.89 -19.77 -0.59
CA PHE A 251 -0.48 -18.86 0.48
C PHE A 251 -0.21 -19.66 1.75
N GLU A 252 1.07 -19.77 2.16
CA GLU A 252 1.44 -20.39 3.43
C GLU A 252 0.75 -19.69 4.62
N HIS A 253 0.66 -18.36 4.55
CA HIS A 253 -0.08 -17.54 5.50
C HIS A 253 -0.40 -16.15 4.91
N ASP A 254 -1.26 -15.38 5.59
CA ASP A 254 -1.74 -14.07 5.10
C ASP A 254 -0.64 -13.01 4.90
N GLY A 255 0.44 -13.02 5.68
CA GLY A 255 1.56 -12.08 5.46
C GLY A 255 2.23 -12.26 4.09
N LEU A 256 2.45 -13.51 3.66
CA LEU A 256 3.00 -13.85 2.35
C LEU A 256 2.01 -13.50 1.24
N ARG A 257 0.71 -13.76 1.45
CA ARG A 257 -0.36 -13.37 0.51
C ARG A 257 -0.28 -11.88 0.19
N THR A 258 -0.31 -11.02 1.20
CA THR A 258 -0.26 -9.56 1.01
C THR A 258 0.98 -9.14 0.23
N VAL A 259 2.17 -9.64 0.57
CA VAL A 259 3.42 -9.33 -0.15
C VAL A 259 3.37 -9.77 -1.61
N LEU A 260 2.91 -11.00 -1.90
CA LEU A 260 2.80 -11.49 -3.26
C LEU A 260 1.80 -10.69 -4.08
N CYS A 261 0.68 -10.31 -3.47
CA CYS A 261 -0.31 -9.44 -4.10
C CYS A 261 0.29 -8.07 -4.45
N SER A 262 1.02 -7.43 -3.53
CA SER A 262 1.72 -6.18 -3.84
C SER A 262 2.75 -6.34 -4.96
N TYR A 263 3.55 -7.43 -4.96
CA TYR A 263 4.50 -7.70 -6.04
C TYR A 263 3.84 -7.95 -7.40
N ALA A 264 2.63 -8.52 -7.42
CA ALA A 264 1.90 -8.78 -8.65
C ALA A 264 1.25 -7.51 -9.24
N MET A 265 0.90 -6.53 -8.39
CA MET A 265 0.10 -5.37 -8.79
C MET A 265 0.92 -4.09 -8.95
N GLN A 266 1.98 -3.89 -8.16
CA GLN A 266 2.83 -2.70 -8.30
C GLN A 266 3.99 -2.96 -9.26
N ALA A 267 4.22 -2.02 -10.19
CA ALA A 267 5.33 -2.11 -11.14
C ALA A 267 6.71 -2.13 -10.46
N SER A 268 6.84 -1.47 -9.32
CA SER A 268 8.03 -1.52 -8.46
C SER A 268 7.62 -1.28 -7.00
N THR A 269 7.68 -2.35 -6.21
CA THR A 269 7.31 -2.33 -4.79
C THR A 269 8.39 -1.70 -3.91
N PRO A 270 8.01 -1.17 -2.72
CA PRO A 270 8.96 -0.68 -1.73
C PRO A 270 10.07 -1.69 -1.41
N LYS A 271 11.23 -1.16 -1.01
CA LYS A 271 12.44 -1.95 -0.79
C LYS A 271 12.29 -2.94 0.38
N TRP A 272 11.62 -2.50 1.45
CA TRP A 272 11.54 -3.21 2.72
C TRP A 272 10.25 -4.02 2.91
N LEU A 273 9.42 -4.12 1.88
CA LEU A 273 8.21 -4.92 1.93
C LEU A 273 8.54 -6.42 2.01
N GLY A 274 8.10 -7.07 3.08
CA GLY A 274 8.30 -8.48 3.34
C GLY A 274 7.33 -9.02 4.39
N TYR A 275 7.55 -10.26 4.83
CA TYR A 275 6.66 -10.96 5.76
C TYR A 275 7.45 -11.78 6.77
N THR A 276 6.80 -12.12 7.88
CA THR A 276 7.36 -13.02 8.89
C THR A 276 6.27 -13.68 9.73
N THR A 277 6.64 -14.50 10.69
CA THR A 277 5.75 -15.04 11.71
C THR A 277 6.28 -14.70 13.10
N LEU A 278 5.51 -13.96 13.88
CA LEU A 278 5.80 -13.69 15.29
C LEU A 278 5.14 -14.76 16.16
N GLY A 279 5.92 -15.76 16.56
CA GLY A 279 5.41 -16.94 17.27
C GLY A 279 4.51 -17.80 16.39
N LYS A 280 3.20 -17.56 16.44
CA LYS A 280 2.20 -18.22 15.57
C LYS A 280 1.38 -17.22 14.74
N VAL A 281 1.69 -15.94 14.84
CA VAL A 281 0.94 -14.87 14.18
C VAL A 281 1.68 -14.47 12.91
N PRO A 282 1.10 -14.69 11.73
CA PRO A 282 1.64 -14.17 10.48
C PRO A 282 1.66 -12.64 10.52
N CYS A 283 2.73 -12.04 10.03
CA CYS A 283 2.92 -10.60 10.02
C CYS A 283 3.36 -10.11 8.65
N LEU A 284 2.87 -8.93 8.27
CA LEU A 284 3.47 -8.09 7.24
C LEU A 284 4.52 -7.19 7.89
N VAL A 285 5.63 -6.97 7.20
CA VAL A 285 6.67 -6.01 7.60
C VAL A 285 6.94 -5.08 6.43
N ASP A 286 6.94 -3.78 6.69
CA ASP A 286 7.23 -2.77 5.67
C ASP A 286 7.83 -1.50 6.32
N GLU A 287 8.37 -0.61 5.50
CA GLU A 287 8.98 0.65 5.94
C GLU A 287 7.92 1.73 6.21
N VAL A 288 8.11 2.47 7.31
CA VAL A 288 7.43 3.74 7.55
C VAL A 288 8.25 4.83 6.87
N THR A 289 7.84 5.24 5.68
CA THR A 289 8.59 6.21 4.87
C THR A 289 7.96 7.59 4.86
N ALA A 290 8.81 8.62 4.87
CA ALA A 290 8.40 10.00 4.62
C ALA A 290 7.89 10.19 3.19
N HIS A 291 8.36 9.37 2.24
CA HIS A 291 8.08 9.52 0.82
C HIS A 291 6.84 8.74 0.40
N SER A 292 5.79 8.82 1.21
CA SER A 292 4.44 8.36 0.91
C SER A 292 3.43 9.45 1.25
N THR A 293 2.42 9.65 0.39
CA THR A 293 1.33 10.60 0.60
C THR A 293 0.06 10.06 -0.03
N ASP A 294 -0.98 9.89 0.77
CA ASP A 294 -2.31 9.52 0.29
C ASP A 294 -2.97 10.70 -0.44
N LEU A 295 -3.86 10.37 -1.38
CA LEU A 295 -4.64 11.37 -2.10
C LEU A 295 -5.70 11.98 -1.18
N ASP A 296 -5.57 13.27 -0.89
CA ASP A 296 -6.57 14.02 -0.13
C ASP A 296 -7.68 14.53 -1.05
N TRP A 297 -8.90 14.06 -0.80
CA TRP A 297 -10.08 14.47 -1.55
C TRP A 297 -10.62 15.83 -1.10
N ASP A 298 -10.32 16.31 0.10
CA ASP A 298 -10.88 17.57 0.63
C ASP A 298 -10.45 18.78 -0.22
N ASP A 299 -9.25 18.72 -0.81
CA ASP A 299 -8.67 19.77 -1.67
C ASP A 299 -9.06 19.68 -3.16
N ILE A 300 -9.94 18.73 -3.52
CA ILE A 300 -10.39 18.49 -4.89
C ILE A 300 -11.90 18.81 -4.99
N ASN A 301 -12.23 20.03 -5.42
CA ASN A 301 -13.61 20.54 -5.41
C ASN A 301 -14.16 20.92 -6.79
N ASP A 302 -13.30 21.20 -7.77
CA ASP A 302 -13.74 21.49 -9.14
C ASP A 302 -13.91 20.18 -9.94
N ILE A 303 -14.97 20.09 -10.74
CA ILE A 303 -15.24 18.90 -11.55
C ILE A 303 -14.09 18.57 -12.51
N LYS A 304 -13.38 19.57 -13.04
CA LYS A 304 -12.25 19.33 -13.95
C LYS A 304 -11.10 18.66 -13.21
N ASP A 305 -10.84 19.07 -11.98
CA ASP A 305 -9.83 18.45 -11.12
C ASP A 305 -10.22 17.01 -10.77
N VAL A 306 -11.49 16.77 -10.43
CA VAL A 306 -12.01 15.41 -10.18
C VAL A 306 -11.84 14.54 -11.42
N ILE A 307 -12.25 15.02 -12.60
CA ILE A 307 -12.12 14.30 -13.87
C ILE A 307 -10.65 13.98 -14.17
N GLU A 308 -9.73 14.92 -13.93
CA GLU A 308 -8.29 14.67 -14.10
C GLU A 308 -7.80 13.54 -13.19
N VAL A 309 -8.15 13.60 -11.90
CA VAL A 309 -7.73 12.62 -10.90
C VAL A 309 -8.29 11.24 -11.22
N VAL A 310 -9.59 11.10 -11.51
CA VAL A 310 -10.19 9.80 -11.81
C VAL A 310 -9.68 9.20 -13.12
N ARG A 311 -9.17 10.01 -14.06
CA ARG A 311 -8.47 9.47 -15.25
C ARG A 311 -7.18 8.77 -14.86
N TYR A 312 -6.41 9.34 -13.93
CA TYR A 312 -5.20 8.70 -13.43
C TYR A 312 -5.51 7.47 -12.57
N MET A 313 -6.53 7.54 -11.73
CA MET A 313 -6.98 6.36 -10.95
C MET A 313 -7.43 5.22 -11.86
N GLY A 314 -8.20 5.51 -12.91
CA GLY A 314 -8.61 4.51 -13.90
C GLY A 314 -7.41 3.85 -14.58
N LYS A 315 -6.36 4.61 -14.90
CA LYS A 315 -5.11 4.06 -15.47
C LYS A 315 -4.25 3.25 -14.50
N ALA A 316 -4.32 3.56 -13.21
CA ALA A 316 -3.58 2.86 -12.17
C ALA A 316 -4.28 1.57 -11.69
N THR A 317 -5.57 1.43 -12.00
CA THR A 317 -6.37 0.23 -11.68
C THR A 317 -6.13 -0.88 -12.70
#